data_AF-A0A0Q3TQH0-F1
#
_entry.id   AF-A0A0Q3TQH0-F1
#
_cell.length_a   1.000
_cell.length_b   1.000
_cell.length_c   1.000
_cell.angle_alpha   90.00
_cell.angle_beta   90.00
_cell.angle_gamma   90.00
#
_symmetry.space_group_name_H-M   'P 1'
#
loop_
_entity.id
_entity.type
_entity.pdbx_description
1 polymer ?
#
loop_
_entity_poly.entity_id
_entity_poly.type
_entity_poly.pdbx_seq_one_letter_code
_entity_poly.pdbx_strand_id
1 'polypeptide(L)'
;VKDPRGDQIHDSRGKTSDKFEFVVHKRGVHRFCFTNKSPYHETVDFDVHIGHFSYFDQHAKDEHFGPLFEQIAKLDEALYNIQFEQHWLEAQTDRQAILNENMSRRAVHKALFESAGLVAASVVQVYLMRRLFERKLGSSRV
;
A
#
# COMPACT_ATOMS: atom_id res chain seq x y z
N VAL A 1 21.04 2.27 10.06
CA VAL A 1 22.04 1.24 9.70
C VAL A 1 23.42 1.75 10.02
N LYS A 2 24.25 0.90 10.63
CA LYS A 2 25.66 1.20 10.91
C LYS A 2 26.57 0.16 10.27
N ASP A 3 27.76 0.60 9.90
CA ASP A 3 28.81 -0.25 9.38
C ASP A 3 29.52 -1.05 10.50
N PRO A 4 30.46 -1.96 10.16
CA PRO A 4 31.17 -2.77 11.16
C PRO A 4 32.08 -1.98 12.11
N ARG A 5 32.44 -0.73 11.76
CA ARG A 5 33.22 0.19 12.61
C ARG A 5 32.32 1.11 13.44
N GLY A 6 31.01 1.08 13.21
CA GLY A 6 30.02 1.90 13.88
C GLY A 6 29.68 3.20 13.15
N ASP A 7 30.22 3.42 11.95
CA ASP A 7 29.90 4.58 11.12
C ASP A 7 28.44 4.50 10.66
N GLN A 8 27.75 5.64 10.66
CA GLN A 8 26.35 5.72 10.27
C GLN A 8 26.24 5.63 8.74
N ILE A 9 25.51 4.62 8.24
CA ILE A 9 25.21 4.46 6.81
C ILE A 9 23.86 5.10 6.49
N HIS A 10 22.84 4.86 7.31
CA HIS A 10 21.46 5.33 7.06
C HIS A 10 20.73 5.66 8.36
N ASP A 11 20.08 6.81 8.47
CA ASP A 11 19.25 7.22 9.63
C ASP A 11 17.91 7.80 9.13
N SER A 12 16.81 7.15 9.49
CA SER A 12 15.45 7.57 9.16
C SER A 12 14.63 7.73 10.44
N ARG A 13 13.92 8.86 10.56
CA ARG A 13 13.15 9.22 11.76
C ARG A 13 11.71 9.59 11.41
N GLY A 14 10.77 9.18 12.26
CA GLY A 14 9.34 9.54 12.10
C GLY A 14 8.69 8.93 10.85
N LYS A 15 9.19 7.79 10.39
CA LYS A 15 8.68 7.07 9.23
C LYS A 15 7.93 5.82 9.68
N THR A 16 6.78 5.56 9.06
CA THR A 16 5.98 4.34 9.26
C THR A 16 6.39 3.21 8.31
N SER A 17 7.05 3.54 7.19
CA SER A 17 7.65 2.62 6.24
C SER A 17 8.83 3.31 5.56
N ASP A 18 9.90 2.56 5.29
CA ASP A 18 11.10 3.04 4.61
C ASP A 18 11.75 1.89 3.83
N LYS A 19 12.17 2.15 2.58
CA LYS A 19 12.92 1.22 1.73
C LYS A 19 14.13 1.97 1.21
N PHE A 20 15.32 1.40 1.39
CA PHE A 20 16.57 2.00 0.95
C PHE A 20 17.56 0.90 0.55
N GLU A 21 18.49 1.24 -0.33
CA GLU A 21 19.58 0.40 -0.77
C GLU A 21 20.92 1.08 -0.47
N PHE A 22 21.95 0.29 -0.19
CA PHE A 22 23.30 0.80 0.01
C PHE A 22 24.33 -0.23 -0.40
N VAL A 23 25.48 0.23 -0.87
CA VAL A 23 26.59 -0.64 -1.25
C VAL A 23 27.50 -0.87 -0.06
N VAL A 24 27.84 -2.14 0.19
CA VAL A 24 28.75 -2.51 1.28
C VAL A 24 30.19 -2.28 0.84
N HIS A 25 30.84 -1.28 1.40
CA HIS A 25 32.26 -0.98 1.12
C HIS A 25 33.24 -1.69 2.06
N LYS A 26 32.80 -2.06 3.26
CA LYS A 26 33.66 -2.62 4.30
C LYS A 26 33.15 -4.00 4.67
N ARG A 27 34.05 -5.00 4.62
CA ARG A 27 33.74 -6.36 5.08
C ARG A 27 33.45 -6.35 6.58
N GLY A 28 32.35 -6.96 7.00
CA GLY A 28 32.02 -7.18 8.41
C GLY A 28 30.51 -7.10 8.70
N VAL A 29 30.17 -7.19 9.98
CA VAL A 29 28.79 -7.20 10.46
C VAL A 29 28.18 -5.80 10.40
N HIS A 30 27.09 -5.65 9.66
CA HIS A 30 26.30 -4.42 9.61
C HIS A 30 25.15 -4.49 10.61
N ARG A 31 24.84 -3.36 11.27
CA ARG A 31 23.81 -3.31 12.32
C ARG A 31 22.60 -2.51 11.87
N PHE A 32 21.44 -3.16 11.89
CA PHE A 32 20.13 -2.55 11.68
C PHE A 32 19.48 -2.35 13.05
N CYS A 33 19.01 -1.13 13.33
CA CYS A 33 18.44 -0.78 14.63
C CYS A 33 17.10 -0.08 14.42
N PHE A 34 16.06 -0.57 15.09
CA PHE A 34 14.74 0.02 15.14
C PHE A 34 14.51 0.57 16.56
N THR A 35 14.04 1.81 16.67
CA THR A 35 13.81 2.46 17.96
C THR A 35 12.36 2.91 18.05
N ASN A 36 11.60 2.28 18.93
CA ASN A 36 10.26 2.72 19.26
C ASN A 36 10.30 3.84 20.30
N LYS A 37 9.74 5.00 19.97
CA LYS A 37 9.56 6.13 20.89
C LYS A 37 8.12 6.25 21.42
N SER A 38 7.21 5.43 20.92
CA SER A 38 5.82 5.36 21.34
C SER A 38 5.71 4.69 22.72
N PRO A 39 4.76 5.13 23.57
CA PRO A 39 4.46 4.46 24.83
C PRO A 39 3.78 3.09 24.65
N TYR A 40 3.35 2.75 23.43
CA TYR A 40 2.69 1.50 23.10
C TYR A 40 3.64 0.52 22.40
N HIS A 41 3.34 -0.78 22.47
CA HIS A 41 4.06 -1.80 21.71
C HIS A 41 3.81 -1.64 20.22
N GLU A 42 4.89 -1.52 19.46
CA GLU A 42 4.87 -1.46 18.00
C GLU A 42 5.56 -2.70 17.44
N THR A 43 4.94 -3.32 16.43
CA THR A 43 5.51 -4.46 15.70
C THR A 43 6.19 -3.94 14.45
N VAL A 44 7.44 -4.34 14.24
CA VAL A 44 8.21 -3.99 13.05
C VAL A 44 8.35 -5.23 12.19
N ASP A 45 7.88 -5.12 10.94
CA ASP A 45 8.15 -6.08 9.89
C ASP A 45 9.29 -5.53 9.03
N PHE A 46 10.34 -6.32 8.85
CA PHE A 46 11.53 -5.90 8.10
C PHE A 46 12.12 -7.07 7.32
N ASP A 47 12.58 -6.77 6.11
CA ASP A 47 13.29 -7.68 5.23
C ASP A 47 14.62 -7.06 4.79
N VAL A 48 15.66 -7.88 4.70
CA VAL A 48 17.00 -7.45 4.27
C VAL A 48 17.49 -8.38 3.18
N HIS A 49 17.52 -7.86 1.96
CA HIS A 49 18.06 -8.56 0.81
C HIS A 49 19.51 -8.15 0.56
N ILE A 50 20.38 -9.13 0.32
CA ILE A 50 21.79 -8.92 -0.05
C ILE A 50 21.95 -9.39 -1.48
N GLY A 51 22.12 -8.44 -2.41
CA GLY A 51 22.48 -8.74 -3.79
C GLY A 51 23.88 -9.33 -3.86
N HIS A 52 24.02 -10.53 -4.40
CA HIS A 52 25.30 -11.21 -4.56
C HIS A 52 26.00 -10.69 -5.83
N PHE A 53 26.95 -9.76 -5.70
CA PHE A 53 27.99 -9.65 -6.72
C PHE A 53 28.99 -10.76 -6.44
N SER A 54 28.95 -11.83 -7.24
CA SER A 54 29.98 -12.87 -7.28
C SER A 54 31.30 -12.26 -7.70
N TYR A 55 32.06 -11.73 -6.73
CA TYR A 55 33.48 -11.49 -6.94
C TYR A 55 34.14 -12.85 -7.15
N PHE A 56 34.55 -13.08 -8.40
CA PHE A 56 35.30 -14.20 -8.94
C PHE A 56 36.65 -14.39 -8.22
N ASP A 57 36.66 -14.83 -6.97
CA ASP A 57 37.89 -15.27 -6.33
C ASP A 57 37.61 -16.32 -5.27
N GLN A 58 37.48 -17.57 -5.72
CA GLN A 58 38.17 -18.76 -5.18
C GLN A 58 37.57 -20.05 -5.75
N HIS A 59 38.32 -20.68 -6.66
CA HIS A 59 38.43 -22.13 -6.98
C HIS A 59 37.10 -22.94 -7.10
N ALA A 60 36.75 -23.60 -8.22
CA ALA A 60 37.54 -24.49 -9.06
C ALA A 60 36.81 -24.82 -10.39
N LYS A 61 37.61 -25.09 -11.44
CA LYS A 61 37.33 -25.52 -12.83
C LYS A 61 35.90 -25.92 -13.24
N ASP A 62 35.35 -25.18 -14.22
CA ASP A 62 34.84 -25.72 -15.50
C ASP A 62 34.69 -24.56 -16.53
N GLU A 63 35.60 -24.50 -17.52
CA GLU A 63 35.72 -23.40 -18.50
C GLU A 63 34.64 -23.39 -19.60
N HIS A 64 33.53 -24.12 -19.45
CA HIS A 64 32.43 -24.10 -20.41
C HIS A 64 31.04 -23.80 -19.83
N PHE A 65 30.92 -23.70 -18.50
CA PHE A 65 29.64 -23.38 -17.85
C PHE A 65 29.60 -21.98 -17.23
N GLY A 66 30.73 -21.25 -17.20
CA GLY A 66 30.82 -19.87 -16.69
C GLY A 66 29.74 -18.91 -17.22
N PRO A 67 29.58 -18.75 -18.55
CA PRO A 67 28.57 -17.83 -19.09
C PRO A 67 27.13 -18.32 -18.89
N LEU A 68 26.91 -19.63 -18.71
CA LEU A 68 25.58 -20.20 -18.44
C LEU A 68 25.17 -19.96 -16.98
N PHE A 69 26.07 -20.23 -16.03
CA PHE A 69 25.82 -19.97 -14.60
C PHE A 69 25.66 -18.48 -14.32
N GLU A 70 26.39 -17.61 -15.02
CA GLU A 70 26.22 -16.16 -14.92
C GLU A 70 24.85 -15.71 -15.44
N GLN A 71 24.36 -16.30 -16.54
CA GLN A 71 23.00 -16.05 -17.03
C GLN A 71 21.91 -16.59 -16.10
N ILE A 72 22.11 -17.76 -15.50
CA ILE A 72 21.18 -18.34 -14.52
C ILE A 72 21.14 -17.49 -13.26
N ALA A 73 22.30 -17.03 -12.75
CA ALA A 73 22.37 -16.14 -11.60
C ALA A 73 21.67 -14.79 -11.87
N LYS A 74 21.85 -14.24 -13.07
CA LYS A 74 21.15 -13.01 -13.49
C LYS A 74 19.64 -13.20 -13.65
N LEU A 75 19.21 -14.37 -14.12
CA LEU A 75 17.79 -14.72 -14.20
C LEU A 75 17.18 -14.94 -12.81
N ASP A 76 17.91 -15.55 -11.90
CA ASP A 76 17.50 -15.76 -10.50
C ASP A 76 17.35 -14.41 -9.79
N GLU A 77 18.31 -13.49 -9.94
CA GLU A 77 18.22 -12.12 -9.41
C GLU A 77 17.02 -11.35 -10.01
N ALA A 78 16.80 -11.44 -11.32
CA ALA A 78 15.65 -10.82 -11.98
C ALA A 78 14.31 -11.43 -11.51
N LEU A 79 14.26 -12.76 -11.32
CA LEU A 79 13.09 -13.46 -10.78
C LEU A 79 12.79 -13.05 -9.33
N TYR A 80 13.82 -12.95 -8.49
CA TYR A 80 13.67 -12.47 -7.11
C TYR A 80 13.18 -11.02 -7.05
N ASN A 81 13.70 -10.14 -7.90
CA ASN A 81 13.24 -8.75 -7.95
C ASN A 81 11.76 -8.65 -8.37
N ILE A 82 11.32 -9.47 -9.35
CA ILE A 82 9.92 -9.53 -9.77
C ILE A 82 9.04 -10.06 -8.63
N GLN A 83 9.45 -11.14 -7.94
CA GLN A 83 8.67 -11.71 -6.86
C GLN A 83 8.55 -10.75 -5.67
N PHE A 84 9.61 -10.00 -5.38
CA PHE A 84 9.58 -8.91 -4.40
C PHE A 84 8.60 -7.80 -4.80
N GLU A 85 8.64 -7.34 -6.05
CA GLU A 85 7.68 -6.36 -6.56
C GLU A 85 6.25 -6.86 -6.50
N GLN A 86 6.03 -8.15 -6.78
CA GLN A 86 4.71 -8.78 -6.74
C GLN A 86 4.14 -8.79 -5.32
N HIS A 87 4.94 -9.20 -4.32
CA HIS A 87 4.54 -9.13 -2.91
C HIS A 87 4.30 -7.69 -2.43
N TRP A 88 5.13 -6.75 -2.87
CA TRP A 88 4.95 -5.34 -2.57
C TRP A 88 3.63 -4.79 -3.15
N LEU A 89 3.35 -5.09 -4.42
CA LEU A 89 2.11 -4.69 -5.11
C LEU A 89 0.88 -5.31 -4.45
N GLU A 90 0.91 -6.61 -4.12
CA GLU A 90 -0.19 -7.30 -3.45
C GLU A 90 -0.50 -6.65 -2.09
N ALA A 91 0.53 -6.41 -1.27
CA ALA A 91 0.36 -5.74 0.02
C ALA A 91 -0.21 -4.31 -0.10
N GLN A 92 0.12 -3.58 -1.17
CA GLN A 92 -0.43 -2.26 -1.45
C GLN A 92 -1.88 -2.34 -1.95
N THR A 93 -2.20 -3.34 -2.78
CA THR A 93 -3.54 -3.55 -3.35
C THR A 93 -4.53 -3.97 -2.27
N ASP A 94 -4.12 -4.81 -1.31
CA ASP A 94 -4.93 -5.19 -0.14
C ASP A 94 -5.31 -3.99 0.72
N ARG A 95 -4.35 -3.10 0.99
CA ARG A 95 -4.62 -1.85 1.72
C ARG A 95 -5.61 -0.96 0.97
N GLN A 96 -5.47 -0.86 -0.36
CA GLN A 96 -6.40 -0.11 -1.19
C GLN A 96 -7.78 -0.76 -1.25
N ALA A 97 -7.87 -2.09 -1.27
CA ALA A 97 -9.14 -2.82 -1.25
C ALA A 97 -9.94 -2.53 0.03
N ILE A 98 -9.29 -2.58 1.21
CA ILE A 98 -9.92 -2.28 2.50
C ILE A 98 -10.44 -0.84 2.56
N LEU A 99 -9.66 0.13 2.05
CA LEU A 99 -10.09 1.54 2.00
C LEU A 99 -11.22 1.76 1.00
N ASN A 100 -11.14 1.10 -0.17
CA ASN A 100 -12.15 1.20 -1.21
C ASN A 100 -13.48 0.57 -0.77
N GLU A 101 -13.46 -0.56 -0.06
CA GLU A 101 -14.66 -1.18 0.49
C GLU A 101 -15.35 -0.28 1.52
N ASN A 102 -14.57 0.33 2.42
CA ASN A 102 -15.07 1.29 3.39
C ASN A 102 -15.62 2.58 2.74
N MET A 103 -14.95 3.10 1.70
CA MET A 103 -15.42 4.25 0.92
C MET A 103 -16.68 3.93 0.13
N SER A 104 -16.71 2.76 -0.53
CA SER A 104 -17.84 2.27 -1.33
C SER A 104 -19.11 2.17 -0.50
N ARG A 105 -19.04 1.55 0.69
CA ARG A 105 -20.20 1.42 1.57
C ARG A 105 -20.77 2.78 1.98
N ARG A 106 -19.91 3.74 2.33
CA ARG A 106 -20.35 5.11 2.69
C ARG A 106 -20.94 5.86 1.50
N ALA A 107 -20.35 5.71 0.31
CA ALA A 107 -20.84 6.32 -0.92
C ALA A 107 -22.23 5.80 -1.30
N VAL A 108 -22.44 4.48 -1.23
CA VAL A 108 -23.74 3.85 -1.51
C VAL A 108 -24.82 4.31 -0.52
N HIS A 109 -24.51 4.37 0.78
CA HIS A 109 -25.47 4.85 1.78
C HIS A 109 -25.84 6.33 1.56
N LYS A 110 -24.87 7.18 1.23
CA LYS A 110 -25.13 8.60 0.90
C LYS A 110 -26.07 8.71 -0.31
N ALA A 111 -25.77 7.98 -1.38
CA ALA A 111 -26.59 8.00 -2.60
C ALA A 111 -28.02 7.50 -2.36
N LEU A 112 -28.20 6.46 -1.53
CA LEU A 112 -29.52 5.98 -1.13
C LEU A 112 -30.30 7.04 -0.33
N PHE A 113 -29.66 7.71 0.63
CA PHE A 113 -30.31 8.74 1.46
C PHE A 113 -30.71 9.96 0.63
N GLU A 114 -29.83 10.39 -0.28
CA GLU A 114 -30.10 11.49 -1.21
C GLU A 114 -31.26 11.15 -2.15
N SER A 115 -31.28 9.93 -2.69
CA SER A 115 -32.37 9.45 -3.55
C SER A 115 -33.71 9.38 -2.79
N ALA A 116 -33.70 8.86 -1.56
CA ALA A 116 -34.90 8.80 -0.71
C ALA A 116 -35.44 10.20 -0.39
N GLY A 117 -34.54 11.17 -0.13
CA GLY A 117 -34.90 12.57 0.08
C GLY A 117 -35.59 13.19 -1.13
N LEU A 118 -35.08 12.95 -2.34
CA LEU A 118 -35.69 13.43 -3.59
C LEU A 118 -37.09 12.83 -3.83
N VAL A 119 -37.26 11.54 -3.56
CA VAL A 119 -38.58 10.88 -3.67
C VAL A 119 -39.56 11.47 -2.66
N ALA A 120 -39.14 11.64 -1.39
CA ALA A 120 -39.98 12.23 -0.35
C ALA A 120 -40.40 13.67 -0.70
N ALA A 121 -39.46 14.50 -1.17
CA ALA A 121 -39.75 15.86 -1.60
C ALA A 121 -40.76 15.88 -2.76
N SER A 122 -40.62 14.96 -3.73
CA SER A 122 -41.55 14.82 -4.85
C SER A 122 -42.96 14.46 -4.39
N VAL A 123 -43.10 13.52 -3.44
CA VAL A 123 -44.40 13.13 -2.87
C VAL A 123 -45.03 14.30 -2.11
N VAL A 124 -44.26 15.01 -1.28
CA VAL A 124 -44.73 16.20 -0.56
C VAL A 124 -45.21 17.26 -1.53
N GLN A 125 -44.47 17.52 -2.61
CA GLN A 125 -44.86 18.49 -3.63
C GLN A 125 -46.21 18.13 -4.28
N VAL A 126 -46.42 16.87 -4.67
CA VAL A 126 -47.69 16.42 -5.26
C VAL A 126 -48.84 16.52 -4.26
N TYR A 127 -48.61 16.13 -3.00
CA TYR A 127 -49.61 16.23 -1.94
C TYR A 127 -50.04 17.67 -1.68
N LEU A 128 -49.08 18.60 -1.57
CA LEU A 128 -49.35 20.02 -1.37
C LEU A 128 -50.15 20.61 -2.52
N MET A 129 -49.80 20.27 -3.77
CA MET A 129 -50.55 20.71 -4.95
C MET A 129 -51.99 20.20 -4.93
N ARG A 130 -52.22 18.90 -4.71
CA ARG A 130 -53.58 18.34 -4.61
C ARG A 130 -54.40 19.04 -3.53
N ARG A 131 -53.82 19.22 -2.33
CA ARG A 131 -54.49 19.86 -1.19
C ARG A 131 -54.85 21.33 -1.46
N LEU A 132 -54.00 22.06 -2.18
CA LEU A 132 -54.28 23.45 -2.58
C LEU A 132 -55.43 23.53 -3.58
N PHE A 133 -55.47 22.65 -4.59
CA PHE A 133 -56.55 22.62 -5.59
C PHE A 133 -57.89 22.16 -5.01
N GLU A 134 -57.90 21.15 -4.14
CA GLU A 134 -59.12 20.70 -3.44
C GLU A 134 -59.71 21.82 -2.57
N ARG A 135 -58.87 22.56 -1.84
CA ARG A 135 -59.32 23.70 -1.03
C ARG A 135 -59.85 24.85 -1.88
N LYS A 136 -59.22 25.17 -3.02
CA LYS A 136 -59.72 26.21 -3.93
C LYS A 136 -61.06 25.82 -4.58
N LEU A 137 -61.21 24.58 -5.03
CA LEU A 137 -62.47 24.09 -5.61
C LEU A 137 -63.62 24.06 -4.58
N GLY A 138 -63.33 23.77 -3.32
CA GLY A 138 -64.31 23.85 -2.23
C GLY A 138 -64.74 25.27 -1.88
N SER A 139 -63.86 26.27 -2.05
CA SER A 139 -64.16 27.68 -1.75
C SER A 139 -64.83 28.44 -2.91
N SER A 140 -64.66 28.00 -4.16
CA SER A 140 -65.34 28.60 -5.32
C SER A 140 -66.73 28.02 -5.59
N ARG A 141 -67.17 27.03 -4.81
CA ARG A 141 -68.53 26.45 -4.90
C ARG A 141 -69.43 27.12 -3.86
N VAL A 142 -69.61 28.44 -3.97
CA VAL A 142 -70.62 29.23 -3.25
C VAL A 142 -71.14 30.30 -4.20
#